data_AF-A0A7Z9TA60-F1
#
_entry.id   AF-A0A7Z9TA60-F1
#
_cell.length_a   1.000
_cell.length_b   1.000
_cell.length_c   1.000
_cell.angle_alpha   90.00
_cell.angle_beta   90.00
_cell.angle_gamma   90.00
#
_symmetry.space_group_name_H-M   'P 1'
#
loop_
_entity.id
_entity.type
_entity.pdbx_description
1 polymer ?
#
loop_
_entity_poly.entity_id
_entity_poly.type
_entity_poly.pdbx_seq_one_letter_code
_entity_poly.pdbx_strand_id
1 'polypeptide(L)'
;MPHGNHRRKTAAGVVAVFLLFYWTLPNESIEVESSVGRNNQVRGVFHVHSTESDGGGTVEEIANAARAANLDFVILTDHGDGTKSSSPRYIQDVLIISGIEISTDTGHYIAVGMRQAPYPLGGDAKGVVEDVRRLGGLGVVAHPYSPRGELSWQDFTLPVDAIEWINGDSQWRSTGVLSLLSAGLHYFFRPVGSLTRVLHRPTDAMNMWDAMASNASVVGLAGLDAHARLATGSGDEGYAGGFVFRFPWYEELFRLFSIQVNLDRTQTGNAGADALNLLTSIQTGHVYSSVEGRATPAELTFFASLSNGDIVEMGDRTPSNQELQLVAKVNGPRGAAIRLLRNGTIVSESTNLELTYSVNSSDASAVYRTEVYLSEFAEEDDLPWIVSNPIFIGSRETVNLPSTPFREIYGANPNAWRTEQYTDAEVTLDLNADILTLTYTLGNSPATYAAMTYDIGTERITSDVSIDFVVRASKPMRISAQLRHGAGEDSRWRHSFYADQRDRRVRLSVHDFTPVGPPNSAKESVSGVDSLLFVADTVNYQRNSSGEIQISGLRLGEQ
;
A
#
# COMPACT_ATOMS: atom_id res chain seq x y z
N MET A 1 40.53 -18.30 55.99
CA MET A 1 40.12 -18.73 54.64
C MET A 1 38.69 -18.27 54.35
N PRO A 2 38.45 -17.21 53.54
CA PRO A 2 37.10 -16.78 53.16
C PRO A 2 36.81 -16.84 51.63
N HIS A 3 37.56 -17.63 50.84
CA HIS A 3 37.36 -17.68 49.38
C HIS A 3 36.20 -18.56 48.89
N GLY A 4 35.57 -19.37 49.76
CA GLY A 4 34.51 -20.30 49.35
C GLY A 4 33.12 -19.67 49.16
N ASN A 5 32.83 -18.56 49.86
CA ASN A 5 31.47 -18.01 49.91
C ASN A 5 31.17 -17.03 48.75
N HIS A 6 32.19 -16.31 48.25
CA HIS A 6 32.02 -15.46 47.07
C HIS A 6 31.82 -16.28 45.79
N ARG A 7 32.63 -17.33 45.56
CA ARG A 7 32.52 -18.20 44.36
C ARG A 7 31.17 -18.91 44.26
N ARG A 8 30.57 -19.34 45.38
CA ARG A 8 29.23 -19.96 45.39
C ARG A 8 28.12 -18.96 45.08
N LYS A 9 28.22 -17.71 45.58
CA LYS A 9 27.25 -16.65 45.28
C LYS A 9 27.33 -16.19 43.82
N THR A 10 28.53 -16.07 43.24
CA THR A 10 28.67 -15.79 41.80
C THR A 10 28.18 -16.95 40.93
N ALA A 11 28.46 -18.20 41.29
CA ALA A 11 27.94 -19.35 40.55
C ALA A 11 26.39 -19.43 40.60
N ALA A 12 25.78 -19.20 41.76
CA ALA A 12 24.32 -19.17 41.91
C ALA A 12 23.69 -18.00 41.13
N GLY A 13 24.32 -16.81 41.13
CA GLY A 13 23.87 -15.67 40.33
C GLY A 13 23.94 -15.94 38.83
N VAL A 14 25.00 -16.57 38.35
CA VAL A 14 25.13 -16.97 36.93
C VAL A 14 24.05 -17.97 36.54
N VAL A 15 23.80 -19.00 37.36
CA VAL A 15 22.72 -19.98 37.10
C VAL A 15 21.35 -19.32 37.11
N ALA A 16 21.09 -18.39 38.02
CA ALA A 16 19.81 -17.66 38.05
C ALA A 16 19.61 -16.79 36.79
N VAL A 17 20.66 -16.14 36.29
CA VAL A 17 20.60 -15.38 35.02
C VAL A 17 20.36 -16.30 33.84
N PHE A 18 21.01 -17.47 33.78
CA PHE A 18 20.77 -18.46 32.72
C PHE A 18 19.35 -19.03 32.76
N LEU A 19 18.83 -19.34 33.96
CA LEU A 19 17.46 -19.81 34.12
C LEU A 19 16.45 -18.74 33.75
N LEU A 20 16.70 -17.48 34.16
CA LEU A 20 15.84 -16.35 33.76
C LEU A 20 15.86 -16.16 32.25
N PHE A 21 17.04 -16.15 31.63
CA PHE A 21 17.19 -16.04 30.17
C PHE A 21 16.44 -17.16 29.45
N TYR A 22 16.62 -18.41 29.89
CA TYR A 22 15.92 -19.56 29.30
C TYR A 22 14.41 -19.47 29.48
N TRP A 23 13.94 -18.98 30.64
CA TRP A 23 12.52 -18.82 30.92
C TRP A 23 11.88 -17.65 30.18
N THR A 24 12.68 -16.68 29.72
CA THR A 24 12.22 -15.54 28.91
C THR A 24 12.36 -15.75 27.40
N LEU A 25 12.94 -16.87 26.97
CA LEU A 25 13.06 -17.20 25.55
C LEU A 25 11.67 -17.22 24.91
N PRO A 26 11.51 -16.59 23.73
CA PRO A 26 10.25 -16.63 23.03
C PRO A 26 9.96 -18.04 22.50
N ASN A 27 8.66 -18.35 22.38
CA ASN A 27 8.20 -19.60 21.82
C ASN A 27 8.68 -19.78 20.37
N GLU A 28 8.91 -21.03 19.99
CA GLU A 28 9.04 -21.40 18.58
C GLU A 28 7.66 -21.42 17.93
N SER A 29 7.63 -21.34 16.60
CA SER A 29 6.39 -21.57 15.85
C SER A 29 5.87 -22.98 16.12
N ILE A 30 4.57 -23.10 16.37
CA ILE A 30 3.89 -24.38 16.51
C ILE A 30 3.87 -25.08 15.14
N GLU A 31 4.43 -26.28 15.06
CA GLU A 31 4.34 -27.11 13.86
C GLU A 31 2.94 -27.74 13.78
N VAL A 32 2.29 -27.57 12.64
CA VAL A 32 0.92 -28.06 12.39
C VAL A 32 0.94 -29.10 11.28
N GLU A 33 0.14 -30.16 11.41
CA GLU A 33 -0.05 -31.12 10.32
C GLU A 33 -0.76 -30.46 9.14
N SER A 34 -0.16 -30.56 7.95
CA SER A 34 -0.81 -30.19 6.69
C SER A 34 -1.96 -31.17 6.41
N SER A 35 -3.13 -30.63 6.09
CA SER A 35 -4.38 -31.41 6.03
C SER A 35 -4.73 -31.90 4.62
N VAL A 36 -4.22 -31.24 3.56
CA VAL A 36 -4.43 -31.60 2.14
C VAL A 36 -3.26 -31.07 1.29
N GLY A 37 -2.93 -31.72 0.17
CA GLY A 37 -1.96 -31.17 -0.79
C GLY A 37 -2.40 -29.81 -1.36
N ARG A 38 -1.45 -28.88 -1.53
CA ARG A 38 -1.64 -27.53 -2.09
C ARG A 38 -1.95 -27.55 -3.59
N ASN A 39 -3.07 -28.14 -4.01
CA ASN A 39 -3.46 -28.08 -5.42
C ASN A 39 -3.79 -26.64 -5.79
N ASN A 40 -2.97 -26.06 -6.68
CA ASN A 40 -3.08 -24.68 -7.16
C ASN A 40 -2.98 -23.58 -6.09
N GLN A 41 -2.43 -23.87 -4.91
CA GLN A 41 -2.12 -22.84 -3.92
C GLN A 41 -0.61 -22.61 -3.86
N VAL A 42 -0.20 -21.35 -3.88
CA VAL A 42 1.21 -20.94 -3.75
C VAL A 42 1.39 -20.03 -2.54
N ARG A 43 2.53 -20.14 -1.88
CA ARG A 43 2.91 -19.38 -0.69
C ARG A 43 4.05 -18.44 -1.03
N GLY A 44 3.96 -17.19 -0.61
CA GLY A 44 4.99 -16.20 -0.86
C GLY A 44 4.97 -15.05 0.12
N VAL A 45 5.75 -14.03 -0.20
CA VAL A 45 5.83 -12.80 0.59
C VAL A 45 5.67 -11.57 -0.30
N PHE A 46 5.15 -10.51 0.30
CA PHE A 46 4.87 -9.22 -0.32
C PHE A 46 5.56 -8.11 0.47
N HIS A 47 5.90 -7.02 -0.22
CA HIS A 47 6.60 -5.85 0.31
C HIS A 47 8.02 -6.19 0.78
N VAL A 48 8.96 -6.27 -0.17
CA VAL A 48 10.36 -6.66 0.06
C VAL A 48 11.28 -5.73 -0.73
N HIS A 49 12.27 -5.16 -0.06
CA HIS A 49 13.21 -4.20 -0.64
C HIS A 49 14.53 -4.90 -0.93
N SER A 50 15.16 -4.59 -2.05
CA SER A 50 16.44 -5.12 -2.47
C SER A 50 17.50 -4.02 -2.54
N THR A 51 18.72 -4.37 -2.95
CA THR A 51 19.77 -3.39 -3.23
C THR A 51 19.47 -2.49 -4.45
N GLU A 52 18.37 -2.72 -5.17
CA GLU A 52 17.93 -1.81 -6.23
C GLU A 52 17.38 -0.48 -5.68
N SER A 53 16.95 -0.46 -4.42
CA SER A 53 16.66 0.75 -3.64
C SER A 53 17.46 0.79 -2.34
N ASP A 54 16.84 0.46 -1.20
CA ASP A 54 17.41 0.64 0.14
C ASP A 54 17.50 -0.66 0.97
N GLY A 55 17.09 -1.79 0.40
CA GLY A 55 17.30 -3.12 0.95
C GLY A 55 18.77 -3.52 1.06
N GLY A 56 19.05 -4.47 1.95
CA GLY A 56 20.39 -4.93 2.30
C GLY A 56 20.90 -6.10 1.46
N GLY A 57 20.08 -6.71 0.61
CA GLY A 57 20.46 -7.87 -0.21
C GLY A 57 20.06 -7.79 -1.67
N THR A 58 20.81 -8.48 -2.52
CA THR A 58 20.51 -8.56 -3.96
C THR A 58 19.27 -9.42 -4.21
N VAL A 59 18.68 -9.29 -5.40
CA VAL A 59 17.53 -10.10 -5.78
C VAL A 59 17.83 -11.61 -5.72
N GLU A 60 19.06 -12.03 -6.03
CA GLU A 60 19.51 -13.42 -5.91
C GLU A 60 19.61 -13.87 -4.45
N GLU A 61 20.13 -13.03 -3.55
CA GLU A 61 20.19 -13.34 -2.12
C GLU A 61 18.79 -13.45 -1.51
N ILE A 62 17.87 -12.59 -1.93
CA ILE A 62 16.45 -12.63 -1.55
C ILE A 62 15.81 -13.92 -2.05
N ALA A 63 16.01 -14.29 -3.32
CA ALA A 63 15.48 -15.55 -3.85
C ALA A 63 16.03 -16.78 -3.11
N ASN A 64 17.31 -16.77 -2.74
CA ASN A 64 17.92 -17.83 -1.93
C ASN A 64 17.24 -17.95 -0.56
N ALA A 65 17.02 -16.83 0.12
CA ALA A 65 16.34 -16.79 1.41
C ALA A 65 14.88 -17.26 1.30
N ALA A 66 14.19 -16.88 0.22
CA ALA A 66 12.82 -17.32 -0.04
C ALA A 66 12.73 -18.84 -0.25
N ARG A 67 13.67 -19.41 -1.02
CA ARG A 67 13.77 -20.87 -1.17
C ARG A 67 14.06 -21.56 0.16
N ALA A 68 14.95 -21.01 0.99
CA ALA A 68 15.26 -21.54 2.32
C ALA A 68 14.04 -21.48 3.27
N ALA A 69 13.15 -20.52 3.09
CA ALA A 69 11.88 -20.37 3.80
C ALA A 69 10.70 -21.13 3.17
N ASN A 70 10.94 -21.97 2.14
CA ASN A 70 9.92 -22.72 1.40
C ASN A 70 8.81 -21.81 0.82
N LEU A 71 9.21 -20.72 0.17
CA LEU A 71 8.32 -19.84 -0.58
C LEU A 71 8.39 -20.13 -2.08
N ASP A 72 7.23 -20.05 -2.74
CA ASP A 72 7.06 -20.22 -4.18
C ASP A 72 7.29 -18.91 -4.94
N PHE A 73 7.09 -17.76 -4.28
CA PHE A 73 7.26 -16.44 -4.90
C PHE A 73 7.65 -15.33 -3.92
N VAL A 74 8.22 -14.25 -4.46
CA VAL A 74 8.51 -13.00 -3.76
C VAL A 74 8.06 -11.82 -4.64
N ILE A 75 7.31 -10.89 -4.05
CA ILE A 75 7.00 -9.61 -4.69
C ILE A 75 7.92 -8.54 -4.09
N LEU A 76 8.89 -8.09 -4.88
CA LEU A 76 9.77 -6.97 -4.55
C LEU A 76 9.02 -5.65 -4.76
N THR A 77 9.34 -4.64 -3.95
CA THR A 77 8.67 -3.32 -3.96
C THR A 77 9.67 -2.19 -3.74
N ASP A 78 10.86 -2.31 -4.35
CA ASP A 78 11.90 -1.29 -4.27
C ASP A 78 11.36 0.13 -4.55
N HIS A 79 11.87 1.13 -3.81
CA HIS A 79 11.46 2.54 -4.00
C HIS A 79 11.73 3.00 -5.43
N GLY A 80 10.75 3.68 -6.04
CA GLY A 80 10.91 4.21 -7.38
C GLY A 80 9.68 4.92 -7.92
N ASP A 81 9.81 5.36 -9.18
CA ASP A 81 8.83 6.23 -9.86
C ASP A 81 8.10 5.51 -11.02
N GLY A 82 8.31 4.20 -11.18
CA GLY A 82 7.70 3.39 -12.23
C GLY A 82 8.24 3.56 -13.65
N THR A 83 9.21 4.46 -13.85
CA THR A 83 9.87 4.61 -15.17
C THR A 83 10.84 3.49 -15.47
N LYS A 84 11.17 2.65 -14.49
CA LYS A 84 11.94 1.41 -14.63
C LYS A 84 11.06 0.23 -14.25
N SER A 85 11.21 -0.86 -14.97
CA SER A 85 10.50 -2.11 -14.72
C SER A 85 11.41 -3.30 -15.03
N SER A 86 11.30 -4.34 -14.23
CA SER A 86 11.99 -5.61 -14.43
C SER A 86 10.96 -6.70 -14.74
N SER A 87 11.24 -7.53 -15.75
CA SER A 87 10.35 -8.65 -16.09
C SER A 87 10.37 -9.73 -15.00
N PRO A 88 9.23 -10.39 -14.73
CA PRO A 88 9.17 -11.54 -13.84
C PRO A 88 10.14 -12.65 -14.27
N ARG A 89 10.78 -13.30 -13.30
CA ARG A 89 11.74 -14.38 -13.56
C ARG A 89 11.75 -15.40 -12.43
N TYR A 90 12.02 -16.66 -12.75
CA TYR A 90 12.35 -17.66 -11.74
C TYR A 90 13.83 -17.56 -11.38
N ILE A 91 14.12 -17.55 -10.08
CA ILE A 91 15.46 -17.67 -9.54
C ILE A 91 15.42 -18.78 -8.49
N GLN A 92 16.14 -19.88 -8.72
CA GLN A 92 16.13 -21.06 -7.85
C GLN A 92 14.70 -21.56 -7.54
N ASP A 93 13.89 -21.70 -8.59
CA ASP A 93 12.49 -22.16 -8.52
C ASP A 93 11.52 -21.22 -7.77
N VAL A 94 11.99 -20.05 -7.30
CA VAL A 94 11.15 -18.99 -6.73
C VAL A 94 10.79 -17.99 -7.81
N LEU A 95 9.49 -17.69 -7.98
CA LEU A 95 9.01 -16.65 -8.88
C LEU A 95 9.26 -15.27 -8.27
N ILE A 96 10.13 -14.48 -8.90
CA ILE A 96 10.40 -13.10 -8.50
C ILE A 96 9.59 -12.15 -9.38
N ILE A 97 8.81 -11.29 -8.73
CA ILE A 97 8.00 -10.25 -9.37
C ILE A 97 8.48 -8.90 -8.85
N SER A 98 8.79 -7.97 -9.76
CA SER A 98 9.15 -6.61 -9.40
C SER A 98 7.90 -5.71 -9.44
N GLY A 99 7.55 -5.17 -8.29
CA GLY A 99 6.74 -3.96 -8.14
C GLY A 99 7.61 -2.77 -7.76
N ILE A 100 6.96 -1.67 -7.41
CA ILE A 100 7.61 -0.46 -6.89
C ILE A 100 6.82 0.08 -5.71
N GLU A 101 7.50 0.74 -4.78
CA GLU A 101 6.87 1.59 -3.77
C GLU A 101 7.06 3.07 -4.15
N ILE A 102 5.94 3.77 -4.38
CA ILE A 102 5.90 5.16 -4.84
C ILE A 102 5.63 6.07 -3.64
N SER A 103 6.49 7.06 -3.44
CA SER A 103 6.26 8.13 -2.46
C SER A 103 5.25 9.15 -3.00
N THR A 104 4.19 9.40 -2.23
CA THR A 104 3.14 10.39 -2.54
C THR A 104 3.09 11.46 -1.45
N ASP A 105 2.31 12.51 -1.67
CA ASP A 105 2.09 13.57 -0.68
C ASP A 105 1.40 13.07 0.59
N THR A 106 0.69 11.93 0.51
CA THR A 106 -0.15 11.41 1.59
C THR A 106 0.19 9.96 1.92
N GLY A 107 1.48 9.61 1.92
CA GLY A 107 2.00 8.28 2.27
C GLY A 107 2.55 7.49 1.09
N HIS A 108 2.91 6.23 1.31
CA HIS A 108 3.43 5.37 0.25
C HIS A 108 2.34 4.52 -0.43
N TYR A 109 2.53 4.29 -1.72
CA TYR A 109 1.64 3.50 -2.56
C TYR A 109 2.44 2.49 -3.38
N ILE A 110 2.18 1.20 -3.18
CA ILE A 110 2.84 0.13 -3.92
C ILE A 110 2.09 -0.12 -5.22
N ALA A 111 2.82 -0.28 -6.32
CA ALA A 111 2.28 -0.66 -7.62
C ALA A 111 2.95 -1.95 -8.11
N VAL A 112 2.14 -2.97 -8.45
CA VAL A 112 2.62 -4.26 -8.96
C VAL A 112 1.88 -4.62 -10.25
N GLY A 113 2.57 -5.24 -11.21
CA GLY A 113 1.96 -5.71 -12.46
C GLY A 113 1.57 -4.61 -13.45
N MET A 114 1.94 -3.36 -13.19
CA MET A 114 1.69 -2.27 -14.12
C MET A 114 2.68 -2.26 -15.29
N ARG A 115 2.26 -1.68 -16.43
CA ARG A 115 3.19 -1.33 -17.50
C ARG A 115 4.14 -0.23 -17.03
N GLN A 116 5.37 -0.22 -17.57
CA GLN A 116 6.34 0.84 -17.33
C GLN A 116 5.72 2.23 -17.57
N ALA A 117 5.88 3.12 -16.59
CA ALA A 117 5.31 4.45 -16.62
C ALA A 117 6.03 5.31 -17.69
N PRO A 118 5.27 6.10 -18.48
CA PRO A 118 5.87 6.99 -19.48
C PRO A 118 6.54 8.23 -18.87
N TYR A 119 6.36 8.45 -17.57
CA TYR A 119 6.93 9.54 -16.77
C TYR A 119 6.99 9.14 -15.29
N PRO A 120 7.81 9.82 -14.46
CA PRO A 120 7.89 9.58 -13.03
C PRO A 120 6.53 9.70 -12.31
N LEU A 121 6.14 8.67 -11.57
CA LEU A 121 4.97 8.69 -10.69
C LEU A 121 5.39 9.20 -9.31
N GLY A 122 4.60 10.10 -8.74
CA GLY A 122 4.85 10.71 -7.43
C GLY A 122 4.01 11.97 -7.23
N GLY A 123 4.08 12.55 -6.04
CA GLY A 123 3.33 13.75 -5.67
C GLY A 123 1.89 13.43 -5.31
N ASP A 124 0.92 14.02 -6.02
CA ASP A 124 -0.52 13.86 -5.73
C ASP A 124 -0.95 12.39 -5.74
N ALA A 125 -1.35 11.87 -4.57
CA ALA A 125 -1.70 10.47 -4.36
C ALA A 125 -2.91 10.03 -5.20
N LYS A 126 -3.92 10.90 -5.35
CA LYS A 126 -5.09 10.63 -6.22
C LYS A 126 -4.64 10.43 -7.67
N GLY A 127 -3.69 11.27 -8.09
CA GLY A 127 -2.94 11.07 -9.32
C GLY A 127 -2.35 9.66 -9.34
N VAL A 128 -1.37 9.36 -8.50
CA VAL A 128 -0.67 8.07 -8.51
C VAL A 128 -1.62 6.86 -8.59
N VAL A 129 -2.70 6.84 -7.80
CA VAL A 129 -3.76 5.79 -7.85
C VAL A 129 -4.38 5.68 -9.25
N GLU A 130 -4.75 6.80 -9.87
CA GLU A 130 -5.27 6.84 -11.25
C GLU A 130 -4.27 6.26 -12.26
N ASP A 131 -2.98 6.62 -12.13
CA ASP A 131 -1.95 6.17 -13.08
C ASP A 131 -1.67 4.68 -12.97
N VAL A 132 -1.54 4.16 -11.75
CA VAL A 132 -1.34 2.74 -11.52
C VAL A 132 -2.48 1.95 -12.15
N ARG A 133 -3.73 2.38 -11.95
CA ARG A 133 -4.90 1.76 -12.58
C ARG A 133 -4.89 1.90 -14.11
N ARG A 134 -4.58 3.09 -14.65
CA ARG A 134 -4.47 3.34 -16.10
C ARG A 134 -3.40 2.46 -16.76
N LEU A 135 -2.33 2.17 -16.03
CA LEU A 135 -1.23 1.31 -16.46
C LEU A 135 -1.50 -0.18 -16.23
N GLY A 136 -2.64 -0.53 -15.63
CA GLY A 136 -3.12 -1.90 -15.41
C GLY A 136 -2.52 -2.58 -14.19
N GLY A 137 -1.93 -1.82 -13.26
CA GLY A 137 -1.36 -2.36 -12.03
C GLY A 137 -2.39 -2.59 -10.92
N LEU A 138 -1.99 -3.43 -9.99
CA LEU A 138 -2.56 -3.53 -8.65
C LEU A 138 -1.92 -2.46 -7.76
N GLY A 139 -2.73 -1.57 -7.20
CA GLY A 139 -2.26 -0.56 -6.26
C GLY A 139 -2.59 -0.90 -4.80
N VAL A 140 -1.59 -0.82 -3.92
CA VAL A 140 -1.69 -1.19 -2.51
C VAL A 140 -1.29 -0.01 -1.62
N VAL A 141 -2.13 0.34 -0.65
CA VAL A 141 -1.74 1.28 0.42
C VAL A 141 -0.71 0.62 1.32
N ALA A 142 0.51 1.15 1.34
CA ALA A 142 1.61 0.66 2.16
C ALA A 142 1.53 1.23 3.58
N HIS A 143 1.88 0.40 4.59
CA HIS A 143 2.02 0.78 6.01
C HIS A 143 1.16 1.98 6.46
N PRO A 144 -0.18 1.88 6.36
CA PRO A 144 -1.07 3.04 6.46
C PRO A 144 -0.95 3.82 7.77
N TYR A 145 -0.56 3.15 8.86
CA TYR A 145 -0.36 3.74 10.18
C TYR A 145 1.11 3.66 10.63
N SER A 146 2.06 3.86 9.70
CA SER A 146 3.47 3.96 10.03
C SER A 146 3.70 4.99 11.15
N PRO A 147 4.51 4.69 12.19
CA PRO A 147 4.87 5.67 13.22
C PRO A 147 5.60 6.92 12.68
N ARG A 148 6.06 6.85 11.43
CA ARG A 148 6.60 7.98 10.67
C ARG A 148 5.47 8.67 9.90
N GLY A 149 5.05 9.84 10.37
CA GLY A 149 3.84 10.52 9.88
C GLY A 149 3.87 10.85 8.38
N GLU A 150 5.06 11.06 7.82
CA GLU A 150 5.29 11.27 6.38
C GLU A 150 5.04 10.02 5.52
N LEU A 151 5.14 8.83 6.11
CA LEU A 151 4.89 7.55 5.42
C LEU A 151 3.43 7.09 5.59
N SER A 152 2.78 7.51 6.68
CA SER A 152 1.41 7.15 6.99
C SER A 152 0.44 7.64 5.90
N TRP A 153 -0.43 6.73 5.46
CA TRP A 153 -1.44 7.03 4.46
C TRP A 153 -2.51 7.95 5.04
N GLN A 154 -2.85 9.04 4.35
CA GLN A 154 -3.75 10.07 4.90
C GLN A 154 -5.10 10.21 4.17
N ASP A 155 -5.22 9.74 2.92
CA ASP A 155 -6.45 9.87 2.12
C ASP A 155 -7.17 8.53 1.91
N PHE A 156 -8.06 8.20 2.84
CA PHE A 156 -8.79 6.94 2.85
C PHE A 156 -9.99 6.91 1.89
N THR A 157 -10.26 8.02 1.18
CA THR A 157 -11.39 8.11 0.24
C THR A 157 -11.02 7.64 -1.17
N LEU A 158 -9.72 7.50 -1.44
CA LEU A 158 -9.23 7.12 -2.75
C LEU A 158 -9.64 5.68 -3.12
N PRO A 159 -10.00 5.43 -4.39
CA PRO A 159 -10.40 4.10 -4.84
C PRO A 159 -9.16 3.22 -5.02
N VAL A 160 -8.62 2.71 -3.92
CA VAL A 160 -7.46 1.79 -3.90
C VAL A 160 -7.91 0.35 -4.11
N ASP A 161 -7.00 -0.52 -4.59
CA ASP A 161 -7.32 -1.94 -4.84
C ASP A 161 -7.02 -2.82 -3.61
N ALA A 162 -5.99 -2.46 -2.85
CA ALA A 162 -5.56 -3.21 -1.67
C ALA A 162 -4.95 -2.31 -0.59
N ILE A 163 -4.78 -2.89 0.60
CA ILE A 163 -4.21 -2.25 1.80
C ILE A 163 -3.37 -3.27 2.57
N GLU A 164 -2.28 -2.81 3.15
CA GLU A 164 -1.56 -3.57 4.17
C GLU A 164 -2.29 -3.53 5.50
N TRP A 165 -2.93 -4.64 5.88
CA TRP A 165 -3.57 -4.73 7.19
C TRP A 165 -2.54 -4.87 8.30
N ILE A 166 -1.38 -5.46 8.02
CA ILE A 166 -0.20 -5.49 8.88
C ILE A 166 1.06 -5.21 8.07
N ASN A 167 2.01 -4.50 8.67
CA ASN A 167 3.30 -4.18 8.08
C ASN A 167 4.43 -4.46 9.09
N GLY A 168 5.38 -5.34 8.73
CA GLY A 168 6.46 -5.78 9.61
C GLY A 168 7.38 -4.65 10.13
N ASP A 169 7.79 -3.72 9.27
CA ASP A 169 8.63 -2.58 9.66
C ASP A 169 7.90 -1.65 10.65
N SER A 170 6.63 -1.37 10.39
CA SER A 170 5.79 -0.56 11.27
C SER A 170 5.62 -1.17 12.67
N GLN A 171 5.49 -2.51 12.76
CA GLN A 171 5.32 -3.21 14.03
C GLN A 171 6.56 -3.11 14.95
N TRP A 172 7.76 -3.28 14.40
CA TRP A 172 8.95 -3.16 15.27
C TRP A 172 9.20 -1.71 15.68
N ARG A 173 8.89 -0.72 14.83
CA ARG A 173 9.08 0.71 15.16
C ARG A 173 8.10 1.23 16.20
N SER A 174 6.91 0.65 16.29
CA SER A 174 5.92 0.99 17.32
C SER A 174 6.19 0.30 18.67
N THR A 175 7.12 -0.64 18.72
CA THR A 175 7.42 -1.43 19.91
C THR A 175 8.26 -0.67 20.94
N GLY A 176 7.91 -0.81 22.22
CA GLY A 176 8.64 -0.18 23.33
C GLY A 176 10.09 -0.69 23.47
N VAL A 177 10.99 0.20 23.90
CA VAL A 177 12.45 -0.04 24.00
C VAL A 177 12.79 -1.33 24.76
N LEU A 178 12.07 -1.65 25.85
CA LEU A 178 12.34 -2.87 26.64
C LEU A 178 12.01 -4.15 25.86
N SER A 179 10.93 -4.15 25.07
CA SER A 179 10.55 -5.30 24.24
C SER A 179 11.54 -5.48 23.08
N LEU A 180 11.98 -4.38 22.45
CA LEU A 180 13.04 -4.41 21.43
C LEU A 180 14.37 -4.94 21.98
N LEU A 181 14.78 -4.52 23.17
CA LEU A 181 15.99 -5.04 23.82
C LEU A 181 15.86 -6.55 24.11
N SER A 182 14.70 -6.99 24.60
CA SER A 182 14.41 -8.41 24.83
C SER A 182 14.46 -9.22 23.54
N ALA A 183 13.81 -8.74 22.47
CA ALA A 183 13.83 -9.37 21.16
C ALA A 183 15.26 -9.45 20.60
N GLY A 184 16.04 -8.38 20.71
CA GLY A 184 17.44 -8.36 20.26
C GLY A 184 18.34 -9.35 21.04
N LEU A 185 18.12 -9.50 22.34
CA LEU A 185 18.85 -10.48 23.17
C LEU A 185 18.54 -11.93 22.77
N HIS A 186 17.27 -12.23 22.50
CA HIS A 186 16.83 -13.59 22.17
C HIS A 186 16.98 -13.94 20.69
N TYR A 187 17.16 -12.97 19.79
CA TYR A 187 17.21 -13.19 18.35
C TYR A 187 18.24 -14.26 17.96
N PHE A 188 19.44 -14.24 18.55
CA PHE A 188 20.50 -15.19 18.21
C PHE A 188 20.22 -16.64 18.65
N PHE A 189 19.16 -16.88 19.42
CA PHE A 189 18.76 -18.19 19.91
C PHE A 189 17.40 -18.63 19.34
N ARG A 190 16.48 -17.68 19.18
CA ARG A 190 15.12 -17.88 18.68
C ARG A 190 14.75 -16.71 17.75
N PRO A 191 15.30 -16.63 16.52
CA PRO A 191 15.15 -15.46 15.67
C PRO A 191 13.68 -15.14 15.36
N VAL A 192 12.95 -16.12 14.81
CA VAL A 192 11.55 -15.96 14.41
C VAL A 192 10.68 -15.65 15.63
N GLY A 193 10.78 -16.42 16.70
CA GLY A 193 10.03 -16.16 17.94
C GLY A 193 10.32 -14.78 18.54
N SER A 194 11.55 -14.28 18.42
CA SER A 194 11.92 -12.93 18.89
C SER A 194 11.27 -11.84 18.04
N LEU A 195 11.18 -12.05 16.73
CA LEU A 195 10.48 -11.14 15.82
C LEU A 195 8.96 -11.22 16.01
N THR A 196 8.39 -12.40 16.24
CA THR A 196 6.95 -12.56 16.51
C THR A 196 6.50 -11.75 17.72
N ARG A 197 7.35 -11.64 18.75
CA ARG A 197 7.03 -10.92 20.00
C ARG A 197 6.89 -9.41 19.84
N VAL A 198 7.38 -8.83 18.74
CA VAL A 198 7.21 -7.39 18.47
C VAL A 198 5.98 -7.10 17.62
N LEU A 199 5.23 -8.13 17.23
CA LEU A 199 4.01 -8.00 16.46
C LEU A 199 2.82 -7.83 17.40
N HIS A 200 1.91 -6.93 17.04
CA HIS A 200 0.67 -6.72 17.76
C HIS A 200 -0.47 -6.58 16.76
N ARG A 201 -1.72 -6.76 17.21
CA ARG A 201 -2.88 -6.50 16.34
C ARG A 201 -2.87 -5.04 15.84
N PRO A 202 -2.78 -4.80 14.51
CA PRO A 202 -2.79 -3.45 13.95
C PRO A 202 -4.23 -2.92 13.82
N THR A 203 -4.88 -2.66 14.95
CA THR A 203 -6.32 -2.34 15.04
C THR A 203 -6.74 -1.18 14.12
N ASP A 204 -5.94 -0.12 14.02
CA ASP A 204 -6.28 1.03 13.17
C ASP A 204 -6.26 0.69 11.68
N ALA A 205 -5.25 -0.07 11.22
CA ALA A 205 -5.15 -0.55 9.84
C ALA A 205 -6.29 -1.51 9.49
N MET A 206 -6.67 -2.40 10.43
CA MET A 206 -7.78 -3.34 10.24
C MET A 206 -9.14 -2.62 10.21
N ASN A 207 -9.38 -1.67 11.11
CA ASN A 207 -10.61 -0.85 11.10
C ASN A 207 -10.74 -0.05 9.81
N MET A 208 -9.62 0.50 9.33
CA MET A 208 -9.56 1.20 8.05
C MET A 208 -9.88 0.28 6.88
N TRP A 209 -9.28 -0.93 6.87
CA TRP A 209 -9.61 -1.92 5.86
C TRP A 209 -11.10 -2.30 5.91
N ASP A 210 -11.68 -2.50 7.10
CA ASP A 210 -13.10 -2.81 7.25
C ASP A 210 -14.00 -1.69 6.72
N ALA A 211 -13.65 -0.43 6.97
CA ALA A 211 -14.35 0.74 6.43
C ALA A 211 -14.26 0.83 4.91
N MET A 212 -13.07 0.60 4.33
CA MET A 212 -12.87 0.58 2.88
C MET A 212 -13.61 -0.59 2.22
N ALA A 213 -13.51 -1.79 2.79
CA ALA A 213 -14.11 -3.01 2.28
C ALA A 213 -15.65 -2.96 2.28
N SER A 214 -16.23 -2.18 3.20
CA SER A 214 -17.69 -1.94 3.26
C SER A 214 -18.23 -1.21 2.02
N ASN A 215 -17.38 -0.42 1.34
CA ASN A 215 -17.77 0.40 0.17
C ASN A 215 -17.22 -0.14 -1.16
N ALA A 216 -16.06 -0.80 -1.13
CA ALA A 216 -15.38 -1.32 -2.31
C ALA A 216 -14.75 -2.68 -2.05
N SER A 217 -14.46 -3.43 -3.11
CA SER A 217 -13.68 -4.66 -2.99
C SER A 217 -12.21 -4.30 -2.81
N VAL A 218 -11.80 -4.12 -1.55
CA VAL A 218 -10.41 -3.82 -1.15
C VAL A 218 -9.78 -5.04 -0.52
N VAL A 219 -8.65 -5.47 -1.08
CA VAL A 219 -7.90 -6.66 -0.64
C VAL A 219 -6.99 -6.31 0.54
N GLY A 220 -6.96 -7.15 1.56
CA GLY A 220 -6.01 -7.04 2.66
C GLY A 220 -4.79 -7.94 2.44
N LEU A 221 -3.60 -7.38 2.59
CA LEU A 221 -2.32 -8.09 2.48
C LEU A 221 -1.48 -7.91 3.75
N ALA A 222 -0.70 -8.93 4.11
CA ALA A 222 0.38 -8.79 5.08
C ALA A 222 1.66 -8.38 4.36
N GLY A 223 2.10 -7.15 4.62
CA GLY A 223 3.37 -6.60 4.13
C GLY A 223 4.50 -6.89 5.09
N LEU A 224 5.65 -7.35 4.58
CA LEU A 224 6.84 -7.53 5.41
C LEU A 224 7.61 -6.23 5.59
N ASP A 225 7.71 -5.45 4.53
CA ASP A 225 8.58 -4.27 4.43
C ASP A 225 10.04 -4.62 4.76
N ALA A 226 10.45 -5.75 4.19
CA ALA A 226 11.71 -6.40 4.51
C ALA A 226 12.88 -5.67 3.84
N HIS A 227 13.64 -4.94 4.64
CA HIS A 227 14.86 -4.26 4.22
C HIS A 227 16.14 -5.05 4.54
N ALA A 228 16.10 -5.95 5.52
CA ALA A 228 17.27 -6.63 6.09
C ALA A 228 18.47 -5.69 6.32
N ARG A 229 18.19 -4.47 6.80
CA ARG A 229 19.15 -3.38 6.90
C ARG A 229 18.86 -2.51 8.10
N LEU A 230 19.78 -2.51 9.06
CA LEU A 230 19.86 -1.51 10.12
C LEU A 230 21.05 -0.60 9.85
N ALA A 231 20.85 0.71 9.85
CA ALA A 231 21.95 1.66 9.74
C ALA A 231 21.79 2.84 10.71
N THR A 232 22.92 3.46 11.05
CA THR A 232 23.00 4.53 12.05
C THR A 232 22.74 5.89 11.41
N GLY A 233 21.49 6.36 11.44
CA GLY A 233 21.08 7.69 10.96
C GLY A 233 19.78 7.63 10.14
N SER A 234 18.83 8.50 10.44
CA SER A 234 17.56 8.62 9.74
C SER A 234 17.68 9.64 8.59
N GLY A 235 17.31 9.23 7.38
CA GLY A 235 17.08 10.10 6.23
C GLY A 235 15.82 9.65 5.49
N ASP A 236 15.17 10.58 4.80
CA ASP A 236 13.81 10.45 4.27
C ASP A 236 13.66 9.43 3.11
N GLU A 237 14.77 9.03 2.47
CA GLU A 237 14.82 7.99 1.42
C GLU A 237 16.00 7.03 1.59
N GLY A 238 16.47 6.88 2.84
CA GLY A 238 17.57 5.97 3.16
C GLY A 238 18.56 6.51 4.19
N TYR A 239 19.32 5.58 4.74
CA TYR A 239 20.21 5.80 5.88
C TYR A 239 21.49 6.57 5.49
N ALA A 240 21.70 7.74 6.09
CA ALA A 240 22.90 8.58 5.89
C ALA A 240 24.14 8.13 6.71
N GLY A 241 24.08 6.96 7.35
CA GLY A 241 25.11 6.42 8.24
C GLY A 241 26.20 5.60 7.52
N GLY A 242 27.45 5.72 7.98
CA GLY A 242 28.58 4.98 7.41
C GLY A 242 28.66 3.49 7.78
N PHE A 243 27.85 3.01 8.74
CA PHE A 243 27.79 1.59 9.12
C PHE A 243 26.39 1.01 8.86
N VAL A 244 26.36 -0.01 7.99
CA VAL A 244 25.17 -0.78 7.61
C VAL A 244 25.32 -2.20 8.15
N PHE A 245 24.35 -2.67 8.93
CA PHE A 245 24.29 -4.03 9.43
C PHE A 245 23.12 -4.76 8.77
N ARG A 246 23.39 -5.92 8.15
CA ARG A 246 22.36 -6.73 7.48
C ARG A 246 21.55 -7.49 8.53
N PHE A 247 20.45 -6.90 8.98
CA PHE A 247 19.62 -7.42 10.06
C PHE A 247 18.25 -6.74 10.08
N PRO A 248 17.17 -7.44 10.48
CA PRO A 248 17.07 -8.90 10.58
C PRO A 248 17.33 -9.57 9.22
N TRP A 249 17.72 -10.84 9.19
CA TRP A 249 18.01 -11.52 7.93
C TRP A 249 16.70 -11.84 7.17
N TYR A 250 16.75 -11.85 5.82
CA TYR A 250 15.56 -12.09 4.99
C TYR A 250 14.90 -13.44 5.27
N GLU A 251 15.67 -14.50 5.48
CA GLU A 251 15.11 -15.84 5.69
C GLU A 251 14.21 -15.89 6.94
N GLU A 252 14.63 -15.24 8.03
CA GLU A 252 13.85 -15.13 9.26
C GLU A 252 12.61 -14.25 9.10
N LEU A 253 12.73 -13.15 8.33
CA LEU A 253 11.57 -12.31 7.98
C LEU A 253 10.56 -13.10 7.13
N PHE A 254 11.02 -13.91 6.18
CA PHE A 254 10.19 -14.76 5.33
C PHE A 254 9.54 -15.93 6.07
N ARG A 255 10.03 -16.26 7.26
CA ARG A 255 9.42 -17.21 8.19
C ARG A 255 8.46 -16.54 9.19
N LEU A 256 8.38 -15.21 9.20
CA LEU A 256 7.52 -14.46 10.12
C LEU A 256 6.09 -14.31 9.59
N PHE A 257 5.97 -13.91 8.32
CA PHE A 257 4.70 -13.73 7.61
C PHE A 257 4.74 -14.40 6.26
N SER A 258 3.58 -14.78 5.76
CA SER A 258 3.40 -15.09 4.35
C SER A 258 1.98 -14.79 3.89
N ILE A 259 1.83 -14.72 2.57
CA ILE A 259 0.54 -14.73 1.90
C ILE A 259 0.38 -16.03 1.12
N GLN A 260 -0.83 -16.58 1.09
CA GLN A 260 -1.19 -17.79 0.36
C GLN A 260 -2.23 -17.42 -0.68
N VAL A 261 -1.91 -17.70 -1.94
CA VAL A 261 -2.73 -17.33 -3.09
C VAL A 261 -3.33 -18.58 -3.70
N ASN A 262 -4.65 -18.62 -3.81
CA ASN A 262 -5.37 -19.63 -4.57
C ASN A 262 -5.33 -19.23 -6.04
N LEU A 263 -4.79 -20.09 -6.89
CA LEU A 263 -4.64 -19.83 -8.32
C LEU A 263 -5.76 -20.50 -9.11
N ASP A 264 -6.27 -19.81 -10.12
CA ASP A 264 -7.22 -20.36 -11.10
C ASP A 264 -6.66 -21.57 -11.86
N ARG A 265 -5.33 -21.62 -11.99
CA ARG A 265 -4.59 -22.68 -12.68
C ARG A 265 -3.24 -22.95 -12.03
N THR A 266 -2.72 -24.15 -12.25
CA THR A 266 -1.35 -24.51 -11.86
C THR A 266 -0.33 -23.62 -12.56
N GLN A 267 0.79 -23.35 -11.87
CA GLN A 267 1.97 -22.70 -12.43
C GLN A 267 2.52 -23.54 -13.60
N THR A 268 2.94 -22.85 -14.66
CA THR A 268 3.42 -23.46 -15.91
C THR A 268 4.95 -23.50 -16.01
N GLY A 269 5.65 -22.75 -15.15
CA GLY A 269 7.08 -22.48 -15.26
C GLY A 269 7.41 -21.31 -16.19
N ASN A 270 6.40 -20.65 -16.77
CA ASN A 270 6.58 -19.41 -17.54
C ASN A 270 6.38 -18.21 -16.62
N ALA A 271 7.48 -17.57 -16.22
CA ALA A 271 7.45 -16.51 -15.21
C ALA A 271 6.47 -15.37 -15.54
N GLY A 272 6.35 -14.95 -16.80
CA GLY A 272 5.43 -13.88 -17.19
C GLY A 272 3.96 -14.30 -17.08
N ALA A 273 3.61 -15.48 -17.60
CA ALA A 273 2.24 -15.99 -17.53
C ALA A 273 1.82 -16.32 -16.09
N ASP A 274 2.74 -16.86 -15.30
CA ASP A 274 2.50 -17.27 -13.92
C ASP A 274 2.46 -16.07 -12.97
N ALA A 275 3.25 -15.03 -13.21
CA ALA A 275 3.11 -13.75 -12.50
C ALA A 275 1.76 -13.09 -12.79
N LEU A 276 1.30 -13.09 -14.04
CA LEU A 276 -0.03 -12.57 -14.36
C LEU A 276 -1.14 -13.33 -13.64
N ASN A 277 -1.06 -14.66 -13.61
CA ASN A 277 -2.02 -15.52 -12.90
C ASN A 277 -2.04 -15.22 -11.39
N LEU A 278 -0.84 -15.13 -10.78
CA LEU A 278 -0.68 -14.80 -9.36
C LEU A 278 -1.25 -13.41 -9.05
N LEU A 279 -0.86 -12.38 -9.78
CA LEU A 279 -1.27 -11.01 -9.52
C LEU A 279 -2.77 -10.80 -9.77
N THR A 280 -3.35 -11.49 -10.76
CA THR A 280 -4.81 -11.49 -10.98
C THR A 280 -5.54 -12.08 -9.78
N SER A 281 -5.06 -13.22 -9.26
CA SER A 281 -5.65 -13.88 -8.08
C SER A 281 -5.53 -13.01 -6.82
N ILE A 282 -4.40 -12.30 -6.64
CA ILE A 282 -4.25 -11.32 -5.56
C ILE A 282 -5.22 -10.15 -5.75
N GLN A 283 -5.32 -9.60 -6.96
CA GLN A 283 -6.20 -8.47 -7.26
C GLN A 283 -7.68 -8.78 -7.06
N THR A 284 -8.10 -10.02 -7.32
CA THR A 284 -9.47 -10.48 -7.05
C THR A 284 -9.70 -10.87 -5.60
N GLY A 285 -8.66 -10.88 -4.75
CA GLY A 285 -8.77 -11.19 -3.34
C GLY A 285 -8.75 -12.68 -3.01
N HIS A 286 -8.32 -13.54 -3.93
CA HIS A 286 -8.13 -14.98 -3.74
C HIS A 286 -6.84 -15.27 -2.96
N VAL A 287 -6.65 -14.56 -1.85
CA VAL A 287 -5.44 -14.57 -1.03
C VAL A 287 -5.79 -14.47 0.46
N TYR A 288 -5.05 -15.17 1.32
CA TYR A 288 -5.09 -14.94 2.76
C TYR A 288 -3.67 -14.70 3.29
N SER A 289 -3.58 -14.11 4.48
CA SER A 289 -2.31 -13.85 5.16
C SER A 289 -2.16 -14.72 6.38
N SER A 290 -0.93 -15.11 6.71
CA SER A 290 -0.59 -15.87 7.91
C SER A 290 0.61 -15.29 8.66
N VAL A 291 0.57 -15.35 9.98
CA VAL A 291 1.68 -15.05 10.90
C VAL A 291 2.38 -16.36 11.26
N GLU A 292 3.21 -16.84 10.33
CA GLU A 292 3.90 -18.15 10.39
C GLU A 292 4.83 -18.27 11.61
N GLY A 293 5.28 -17.14 12.16
CA GLY A 293 6.04 -17.11 13.41
C GLY A 293 5.26 -17.61 14.64
N ARG A 294 3.93 -17.78 14.56
CA ARG A 294 3.11 -18.41 15.62
C ARG A 294 2.87 -19.89 15.38
N ALA A 295 2.46 -20.25 14.17
CA ALA A 295 2.23 -21.63 13.76
C ALA A 295 2.39 -21.77 12.24
N THR A 296 2.91 -22.91 11.79
CA THR A 296 3.26 -23.16 10.37
C THR A 296 3.14 -24.66 10.04
N PRO A 297 2.82 -25.04 8.79
CA PRO A 297 2.27 -24.17 7.74
C PRO A 297 0.81 -23.82 8.04
N ALA A 298 0.41 -22.58 7.77
CA ALA A 298 -1.00 -22.18 7.81
C ALA A 298 -1.76 -22.63 6.56
N GLU A 299 -2.93 -23.22 6.75
CA GLU A 299 -3.88 -23.61 5.70
C GLU A 299 -5.28 -23.12 6.07
N LEU A 300 -5.89 -22.34 5.18
CA LEU A 300 -7.27 -21.87 5.31
C LEU A 300 -8.07 -22.22 4.06
N THR A 301 -9.27 -22.74 4.28
CA THR A 301 -10.34 -22.78 3.29
C THR A 301 -11.47 -21.89 3.78
N PHE A 302 -11.85 -20.88 3.00
CA PHE A 302 -12.96 -19.99 3.31
C PHE A 302 -13.79 -19.72 2.05
N PHE A 303 -15.05 -20.14 2.05
CA PHE A 303 -15.97 -19.97 0.94
C PHE A 303 -17.42 -19.86 1.43
N ALA A 304 -18.30 -19.37 0.56
CA ALA A 304 -19.74 -19.47 0.72
C ALA A 304 -20.31 -20.52 -0.24
N SER A 305 -21.19 -21.38 0.27
CA SER A 305 -22.00 -22.29 -0.55
C SER A 305 -23.39 -21.69 -0.73
N LEU A 306 -23.80 -21.52 -1.98
CA LEU A 306 -25.12 -21.08 -2.38
C LEU A 306 -26.10 -22.26 -2.40
N SER A 307 -27.40 -21.98 -2.24
CA SER A 307 -28.44 -23.02 -2.24
C SER A 307 -28.54 -23.84 -3.54
N ASN A 308 -28.05 -23.30 -4.65
CA ASN A 308 -27.95 -23.99 -5.94
C ASN A 308 -26.70 -24.89 -6.08
N GLY A 309 -25.82 -24.90 -5.08
CA GLY A 309 -24.58 -25.67 -5.06
C GLY A 309 -23.34 -24.90 -5.57
N ASP A 310 -23.50 -23.67 -6.05
CA ASP A 310 -22.38 -22.84 -6.47
C ASP A 310 -21.54 -22.40 -5.26
N ILE A 311 -20.25 -22.19 -5.50
CA ILE A 311 -19.28 -21.75 -4.50
C ILE A 311 -18.83 -20.34 -4.84
N VAL A 312 -18.74 -19.50 -3.81
CA VAL A 312 -18.18 -18.14 -3.88
C VAL A 312 -16.96 -18.11 -2.97
N GLU A 313 -15.79 -17.86 -3.53
CA GLU A 313 -14.53 -17.88 -2.78
C GLU A 313 -14.27 -16.53 -2.08
N MET A 314 -13.33 -16.50 -1.15
CA MET A 314 -12.82 -15.23 -0.61
C MET A 314 -12.32 -14.32 -1.74
N GLY A 315 -12.63 -13.04 -1.68
CA GLY A 315 -12.39 -12.06 -2.74
C GLY A 315 -13.61 -11.86 -3.66
N ASP A 316 -14.44 -12.89 -3.84
CA ASP A 316 -15.58 -12.84 -4.73
C ASP A 316 -16.82 -12.17 -4.11
N ARG A 317 -17.78 -11.85 -5.00
CA ARG A 317 -19.04 -11.22 -4.65
C ARG A 317 -20.22 -12.06 -5.06
N THR A 318 -21.23 -12.09 -4.20
CA THR A 318 -22.56 -12.65 -4.49
C THR A 318 -23.65 -11.58 -4.38
N PRO A 319 -24.73 -11.63 -5.19
CA PRO A 319 -25.86 -10.72 -5.05
C PRO A 319 -26.52 -10.77 -3.67
N SER A 320 -27.22 -9.70 -3.28
CA SER A 320 -28.06 -9.69 -2.09
C SER A 320 -29.27 -10.63 -2.26
N ASN A 321 -30.00 -10.89 -1.18
CA ASN A 321 -31.23 -11.70 -1.18
C ASN A 321 -31.05 -13.19 -1.47
N GLN A 322 -29.83 -13.72 -1.32
CA GLN A 322 -29.57 -15.15 -1.43
C GLN A 322 -29.29 -15.74 -0.04
N GLU A 323 -29.87 -16.90 0.24
CA GLU A 323 -29.43 -17.72 1.37
C GLU A 323 -28.10 -18.39 1.00
N LEU A 324 -27.12 -18.28 1.89
CA LEU A 324 -25.83 -18.90 1.71
C LEU A 324 -25.27 -19.41 3.04
N GLN A 325 -24.38 -20.38 2.94
CA GLN A 325 -23.67 -20.94 4.08
C GLN A 325 -22.18 -20.62 3.95
N LEU A 326 -21.67 -19.81 4.87
CA LEU A 326 -20.24 -19.55 5.00
C LEU A 326 -19.59 -20.74 5.70
N VAL A 327 -18.48 -21.22 5.15
CA VAL A 327 -17.69 -22.33 5.69
C VAL A 327 -16.24 -21.88 5.77
N ALA A 328 -15.67 -21.98 6.97
CA ALA A 328 -14.24 -21.78 7.21
C ALA A 328 -13.64 -23.04 7.83
N LYS A 329 -12.52 -23.51 7.29
CA LYS A 329 -11.76 -24.67 7.79
C LYS A 329 -10.29 -24.31 7.88
N VAL A 330 -9.65 -24.71 8.96
CA VAL A 330 -8.24 -24.42 9.20
C VAL A 330 -7.51 -25.68 9.63
N ASN A 331 -6.25 -25.86 9.21
CA ASN A 331 -5.36 -26.76 9.93
C ASN A 331 -4.91 -26.03 11.21
N GLY A 332 -4.76 -26.73 12.33
CA GLY A 332 -4.35 -26.01 13.54
C GLY A 332 -4.33 -26.87 14.78
N PRO A 333 -3.66 -26.39 15.85
CA PRO A 333 -3.72 -27.05 17.13
C PRO A 333 -5.16 -27.03 17.67
N ARG A 334 -5.53 -28.06 18.43
CA ARG A 334 -6.84 -28.10 19.09
C ARG A 334 -7.04 -26.87 19.96
N GLY A 335 -8.21 -26.24 19.84
CA GLY A 335 -8.54 -25.03 20.56
C GLY A 335 -8.19 -23.73 19.82
N ALA A 336 -7.62 -23.80 18.61
CA ALA A 336 -7.58 -22.63 17.73
C ALA A 336 -9.01 -22.14 17.44
N ALA A 337 -9.24 -20.84 17.59
CA ALA A 337 -10.53 -20.19 17.48
C ALA A 337 -10.67 -19.50 16.12
N ILE A 338 -11.65 -19.93 15.33
CA ILE A 338 -12.07 -19.29 14.10
C ILE A 338 -13.13 -18.25 14.46
N ARG A 339 -12.86 -16.97 14.20
CA ARG A 339 -13.81 -15.86 14.35
C ARG A 339 -14.31 -15.42 12.98
N LEU A 340 -15.61 -15.39 12.79
CA LEU A 340 -16.26 -14.81 11.60
C LEU A 340 -16.65 -13.38 11.91
N LEU A 341 -16.18 -12.44 11.10
CA LEU A 341 -16.47 -11.02 11.19
C LEU A 341 -17.43 -10.63 10.07
N ARG A 342 -18.41 -9.78 10.39
CA ARG A 342 -19.30 -9.08 9.47
C ARG A 342 -19.06 -7.58 9.62
N ASN A 343 -18.58 -6.91 8.57
CA ASN A 343 -18.26 -5.48 8.58
C ASN A 343 -17.38 -5.10 9.80
N GLY A 344 -16.32 -5.87 10.04
CA GLY A 344 -15.41 -5.68 11.18
C GLY A 344 -15.93 -6.12 12.56
N THR A 345 -17.18 -6.60 12.67
CA THR A 345 -17.77 -7.05 13.95
C THR A 345 -17.88 -8.57 14.00
N ILE A 346 -17.44 -9.21 15.09
CA ILE A 346 -17.55 -10.66 15.27
C ILE A 346 -19.03 -11.07 15.36
N VAL A 347 -19.44 -12.03 14.52
CA VAL A 347 -20.81 -12.58 14.48
C VAL A 347 -20.89 -14.06 14.84
N SER A 348 -19.78 -14.79 14.76
CA SER A 348 -19.69 -16.20 15.13
C SER A 348 -18.26 -16.57 15.51
N GLU A 349 -18.11 -17.57 16.37
CA GLU A 349 -16.83 -18.14 16.78
C GLU A 349 -16.93 -19.66 16.90
N SER A 350 -15.86 -20.38 16.54
CA SER A 350 -15.76 -21.84 16.71
C SER A 350 -14.34 -22.26 17.06
N THR A 351 -14.20 -23.19 18.01
CA THR A 351 -12.91 -23.79 18.40
C THR A 351 -12.70 -25.19 17.82
N ASN A 352 -13.54 -25.62 16.89
CA ASN A 352 -13.56 -26.98 16.34
C ASN A 352 -12.73 -27.14 15.06
N LEU A 353 -11.86 -26.17 14.73
CA LEU A 353 -11.12 -26.07 13.45
C LEU A 353 -12.01 -25.97 12.19
N GLU A 354 -13.32 -25.89 12.38
CA GLU A 354 -14.34 -25.68 11.36
C GLU A 354 -15.41 -24.73 11.92
N LEU A 355 -15.85 -23.78 11.10
CA LEU A 355 -16.95 -22.86 11.38
C LEU A 355 -17.93 -22.90 10.22
N THR A 356 -19.22 -22.98 10.55
CA THR A 356 -20.32 -22.88 9.58
C THR A 356 -21.29 -21.82 10.04
N TYR A 357 -21.70 -20.92 9.15
CA TYR A 357 -22.61 -19.83 9.46
C TYR A 357 -23.61 -19.59 8.33
N SER A 358 -24.90 -19.62 8.65
CA SER A 358 -25.97 -19.34 7.69
C SER A 358 -26.23 -17.84 7.60
N VAL A 359 -26.17 -17.29 6.40
CA VAL A 359 -26.54 -15.90 6.11
C VAL A 359 -27.95 -15.85 5.56
N ASN A 360 -28.80 -15.02 6.16
CA ASN A 360 -30.18 -14.84 5.74
C ASN A 360 -30.29 -13.87 4.56
N SER A 361 -31.29 -14.08 3.70
CA SER A 361 -31.57 -13.24 2.53
C SER A 361 -31.90 -11.78 2.83
N SER A 362 -32.14 -11.39 4.09
CA SER A 362 -32.43 -10.00 4.47
C SER A 362 -31.19 -9.09 4.47
N ASP A 363 -29.98 -9.63 4.35
CA ASP A 363 -28.75 -8.83 4.28
C ASP A 363 -28.61 -8.16 2.91
N ALA A 364 -28.83 -6.84 2.86
CA ALA A 364 -28.74 -6.05 1.63
C ALA A 364 -27.29 -5.82 1.18
N SER A 365 -26.36 -5.63 2.12
CA SER A 365 -24.92 -5.52 1.90
C SER A 365 -24.17 -5.98 3.15
N ALA A 366 -23.17 -6.83 2.97
CA ALA A 366 -22.33 -7.33 4.07
C ALA A 366 -20.99 -7.83 3.56
N VAL A 367 -19.96 -7.65 4.37
CA VAL A 367 -18.59 -8.07 4.10
C VAL A 367 -18.20 -9.07 5.17
N TYR A 368 -17.93 -10.31 4.77
CA TYR A 368 -17.58 -11.39 5.69
C TYR A 368 -16.11 -11.76 5.58
N ARG A 369 -15.37 -11.68 6.69
CA ARG A 369 -13.95 -12.10 6.79
C ARG A 369 -13.79 -13.08 7.93
N THR A 370 -12.83 -13.99 7.81
CA THR A 370 -12.45 -14.89 8.90
C THR A 370 -11.08 -14.52 9.47
N GLU A 371 -10.96 -14.53 10.78
CA GLU A 371 -9.71 -14.42 11.52
C GLU A 371 -9.53 -15.67 12.40
N VAL A 372 -8.32 -16.24 12.42
CA VAL A 372 -8.02 -17.43 13.25
C VAL A 372 -7.05 -17.05 14.36
N TYR A 373 -7.35 -17.47 15.58
CA TYR A 373 -6.57 -17.19 16.77
C TYR A 373 -6.09 -18.48 17.41
N LEU A 374 -4.89 -18.44 17.99
CA LEU A 374 -4.30 -19.57 18.67
C LEU A 374 -4.45 -19.38 20.18
N SER A 375 -5.03 -20.37 20.85
CA SER A 375 -5.32 -20.32 22.29
C SER A 375 -4.07 -20.12 23.16
N GLU A 376 -2.91 -20.60 22.70
CA GLU A 376 -1.62 -20.44 23.38
C GLU A 376 -1.19 -18.97 23.50
N PHE A 377 -1.66 -18.10 22.60
CA PHE A 377 -1.31 -16.67 22.56
C PHE A 377 -2.48 -15.75 22.96
N ALA A 378 -3.57 -16.31 23.50
CA ALA A 378 -4.81 -15.55 23.75
C ALA A 378 -4.67 -14.40 24.77
N GLU A 379 -3.63 -14.43 25.62
CA GLU A 379 -3.38 -13.41 26.64
C GLU A 379 -2.29 -12.37 26.25
N GLU A 380 -1.62 -12.52 25.09
CA GLU A 380 -0.43 -11.73 24.76
C GLU A 380 -0.73 -10.45 23.95
N ASP A 381 -1.40 -10.54 22.78
CA ASP A 381 -1.42 -9.41 21.82
C ASP A 381 -2.61 -9.37 20.83
N ASP A 382 -3.62 -10.24 20.98
CA ASP A 382 -4.81 -10.38 20.10
C ASP A 382 -4.48 -10.36 18.58
N LEU A 383 -3.27 -10.74 18.21
CA LEU A 383 -2.86 -10.80 16.81
C LEU A 383 -3.40 -12.11 16.18
N PRO A 384 -4.21 -12.03 15.12
CA PRO A 384 -4.68 -13.23 14.44
C PRO A 384 -3.51 -13.98 13.82
N TRP A 385 -3.55 -15.31 13.90
CA TRP A 385 -2.63 -16.19 13.19
C TRP A 385 -2.91 -16.18 11.69
N ILE A 386 -4.18 -16.25 11.29
CA ILE A 386 -4.60 -16.22 9.88
C ILE A 386 -5.67 -15.15 9.69
N VAL A 387 -5.59 -14.42 8.58
CA VAL A 387 -6.58 -13.42 8.17
C VAL A 387 -6.97 -13.68 6.71
N SER A 388 -8.25 -14.00 6.48
CA SER A 388 -8.78 -14.21 5.12
C SER A 388 -9.01 -12.88 4.40
N ASN A 389 -9.13 -12.89 3.07
CA ASN A 389 -9.84 -11.81 2.38
C ASN A 389 -11.36 -11.98 2.50
N PRO A 390 -12.15 -10.92 2.21
CA PRO A 390 -13.58 -10.95 2.47
C PRO A 390 -14.37 -11.60 1.35
N ILE A 391 -15.52 -12.19 1.69
CA ILE A 391 -16.61 -12.50 0.77
C ILE A 391 -17.61 -11.34 0.82
N PHE A 392 -17.96 -10.79 -0.34
CA PHE A 392 -18.83 -9.63 -0.45
C PHE A 392 -20.28 -10.05 -0.79
N ILE A 393 -21.26 -9.57 -0.03
CA ILE A 393 -22.69 -9.72 -0.31
C ILE A 393 -23.26 -8.38 -0.75
N GLY A 394 -24.10 -8.41 -1.78
CA GLY A 394 -24.81 -7.24 -2.30
C GLY A 394 -24.09 -6.57 -3.46
N SER A 395 -24.73 -5.57 -4.05
CA SER A 395 -24.12 -4.77 -5.12
C SER A 395 -23.07 -3.82 -4.56
N ARG A 396 -22.05 -3.51 -5.36
CA ARG A 396 -21.18 -2.35 -5.08
C ARG A 396 -22.07 -1.12 -5.04
N GLU A 397 -21.96 -0.28 -4.01
CA GLU A 397 -22.49 1.07 -4.12
C GLU A 397 -21.70 1.75 -5.25
N THR A 398 -22.31 1.82 -6.43
CA THR A 398 -21.85 2.76 -7.43
C THR A 398 -22.17 4.12 -6.86
N VAL A 399 -21.16 4.85 -6.38
CA VAL A 399 -21.29 6.29 -6.20
C VAL A 399 -21.51 6.87 -7.59
N ASN A 400 -22.76 6.87 -8.03
CA ASN A 400 -23.21 7.73 -9.10
C ASN A 400 -23.11 9.13 -8.51
N LEU A 401 -21.94 9.76 -8.66
CA LEU A 401 -21.83 11.19 -8.46
C LEU A 401 -22.94 11.79 -9.33
N PRO A 402 -23.93 12.51 -8.75
CA PRO A 402 -24.93 13.17 -9.56
C PRO A 402 -24.19 13.98 -10.61
N SER A 403 -24.54 13.82 -11.89
CA SER A 403 -24.02 14.68 -12.93
C SER A 403 -24.70 16.04 -12.78
N THR A 404 -24.35 16.77 -11.73
CA THR A 404 -24.90 18.10 -11.49
C THR A 404 -24.47 18.97 -12.67
N PRO A 405 -25.42 19.64 -13.34
CA PRO A 405 -25.11 20.40 -14.54
C PRO A 405 -24.14 21.52 -14.18
N PHE A 406 -22.95 21.49 -14.78
CA PHE A 406 -21.93 22.52 -14.57
C PHE A 406 -22.50 23.89 -14.95
N ARG A 407 -22.67 24.75 -13.96
CA ARG A 407 -23.10 26.13 -14.15
C ARG A 407 -21.89 27.03 -14.19
N GLU A 408 -21.57 27.52 -15.38
CA GLU A 408 -20.46 28.44 -15.57
C GLU A 408 -20.71 29.76 -14.80
N ILE A 409 -19.74 30.13 -13.97
CA ILE A 409 -19.71 31.40 -13.24
C ILE A 409 -18.69 32.38 -13.85
N TYR A 410 -17.68 31.86 -14.54
CA TYR A 410 -16.60 32.68 -15.11
C TYR A 410 -15.88 31.95 -16.25
N GLY A 411 -15.71 32.63 -17.39
CA GLY A 411 -14.82 32.20 -18.48
C GLY A 411 -13.49 32.95 -18.40
N ALA A 412 -12.37 32.21 -18.43
CA ALA A 412 -11.05 32.83 -18.35
C ALA A 412 -10.69 33.57 -19.65
N ASN A 413 -10.04 34.73 -19.51
CA ASN A 413 -9.52 35.47 -20.66
C ASN A 413 -8.18 34.85 -21.12
N PRO A 414 -8.12 34.22 -22.31
CA PRO A 414 -6.90 33.55 -22.75
C PRO A 414 -5.69 34.49 -22.89
N ASN A 415 -5.90 35.80 -23.06
CA ASN A 415 -4.83 36.79 -23.15
C ASN A 415 -4.21 37.19 -21.79
N ALA A 416 -4.81 36.79 -20.67
CA ALA A 416 -4.34 37.15 -19.33
C ALA A 416 -3.36 36.12 -18.73
N TRP A 417 -3.07 35.03 -19.46
CA TRP A 417 -2.08 34.04 -19.05
C TRP A 417 -0.67 34.59 -19.22
N ARG A 418 0.19 34.27 -18.26
CA ARG A 418 1.62 34.58 -18.26
C ARG A 418 2.41 33.30 -17.99
N THR A 419 3.72 33.36 -18.15
CA THR A 419 4.60 32.24 -17.84
C THR A 419 5.27 32.44 -16.48
N GLU A 420 5.58 31.32 -15.83
CA GLU A 420 6.40 31.25 -14.63
C GLU A 420 7.33 30.05 -14.79
N GLN A 421 8.59 30.19 -14.40
CA GLN A 421 9.59 29.14 -14.61
C GLN A 421 10.73 29.24 -13.61
N TYR A 422 11.39 28.12 -13.37
CA TYR A 422 12.67 28.12 -12.68
C TYR A 422 13.77 28.73 -13.58
N THR A 423 14.88 29.15 -12.97
CA THR A 423 15.95 29.89 -13.66
C THR A 423 16.64 29.10 -14.77
N ASP A 424 16.58 27.77 -14.74
CA ASP A 424 17.23 26.88 -15.71
C ASP A 424 16.25 26.22 -16.71
N ALA A 425 14.98 26.65 -16.71
CA ALA A 425 13.99 26.22 -17.67
C ALA A 425 13.79 27.27 -18.78
N GLU A 426 13.39 26.82 -19.96
CA GLU A 426 12.96 27.69 -21.06
C GLU A 426 11.48 27.46 -21.32
N VAL A 427 10.69 28.54 -21.40
CA VAL A 427 9.27 28.46 -21.72
C VAL A 427 8.86 29.49 -22.76
N THR A 428 7.95 29.10 -23.65
CA THR A 428 7.22 30.01 -24.53
C THR A 428 5.72 29.75 -24.40
N LEU A 429 4.93 30.81 -24.52
CA LEU A 429 3.48 30.75 -24.42
C LEU A 429 2.87 31.45 -25.62
N ASP A 430 2.16 30.68 -26.43
CA ASP A 430 1.53 31.14 -27.66
C ASP A 430 0.02 30.97 -27.57
N LEU A 431 -0.73 31.97 -28.03
CA LEU A 431 -2.19 31.91 -28.12
C LEU A 431 -2.61 31.90 -29.59
N ASN A 432 -3.31 30.84 -30.02
CA ASN A 432 -3.85 30.73 -31.37
C ASN A 432 -5.28 30.18 -31.32
N ALA A 433 -6.24 30.93 -31.87
CA ALA A 433 -7.66 30.54 -31.95
C ALA A 433 -8.21 30.02 -30.60
N ASP A 434 -7.96 30.76 -29.52
CA ASP A 434 -8.35 30.44 -28.14
C ASP A 434 -7.70 29.18 -27.53
N ILE A 435 -6.67 28.63 -28.19
CA ILE A 435 -5.82 27.56 -27.67
C ILE A 435 -4.52 28.16 -27.16
N LEU A 436 -4.32 28.04 -25.85
CA LEU A 436 -3.11 28.45 -25.16
C LEU A 436 -2.11 27.30 -25.19
N THR A 437 -0.92 27.53 -25.77
CA THR A 437 0.12 26.52 -25.94
C THR A 437 1.36 26.92 -25.16
N LEU A 438 1.70 26.15 -24.12
CA LEU A 438 2.96 26.26 -23.40
C LEU A 438 3.94 25.26 -23.99
N THR A 439 5.02 25.75 -24.59
CA THR A 439 6.19 24.93 -24.96
C THR A 439 7.25 25.13 -23.91
N TYR A 440 7.87 24.03 -23.45
CA TYR A 440 8.90 24.11 -22.42
C TYR A 440 10.08 23.17 -22.68
N THR A 441 11.23 23.54 -22.10
CA THR A 441 12.38 22.68 -21.87
C THR A 441 12.79 22.83 -20.41
N LEU A 442 12.71 21.75 -19.64
CA LEU A 442 13.13 21.73 -18.24
C LEU A 442 14.66 21.66 -18.14
N GLY A 443 15.21 22.25 -17.10
CA GLY A 443 16.64 22.19 -16.82
C GLY A 443 17.06 20.91 -16.09
N ASN A 444 18.21 21.00 -15.40
CA ASN A 444 18.81 19.88 -14.68
C ASN A 444 18.67 20.01 -13.15
N SER A 445 18.22 21.17 -12.66
CA SER A 445 17.94 21.40 -11.25
C SER A 445 16.80 20.48 -10.75
N PRO A 446 16.89 19.90 -9.54
CA PRO A 446 15.74 19.22 -8.92
C PRO A 446 14.58 20.16 -8.57
N ALA A 447 14.80 21.48 -8.60
CA ALA A 447 13.76 22.48 -8.41
C ALA A 447 13.21 23.03 -9.75
N THR A 448 13.66 22.49 -10.89
CA THR A 448 13.25 23.01 -12.20
C THR A 448 11.75 22.79 -12.43
N TYR A 449 11.08 23.83 -12.93
CA TYR A 449 9.68 23.77 -13.32
C TYR A 449 9.40 24.78 -14.43
N ALA A 450 8.34 24.51 -15.18
CA ALA A 450 7.77 25.37 -16.20
C ALA A 450 6.25 25.44 -15.99
N ALA A 451 5.69 26.65 -16.05
CA ALA A 451 4.27 26.84 -15.80
C ALA A 451 3.66 27.93 -16.68
N MET A 452 2.39 27.74 -16.99
CA MET A 452 1.49 28.83 -17.37
C MET A 452 0.64 29.19 -16.14
N THR A 453 0.49 30.49 -15.90
CA THR A 453 -0.14 31.03 -14.69
C THR A 453 -1.19 32.08 -15.05
N TYR A 454 -2.27 32.10 -14.29
CA TYR A 454 -3.44 32.94 -14.49
C TYR A 454 -3.86 33.58 -13.18
N ASP A 455 -4.06 34.89 -13.18
CA ASP A 455 -4.67 35.61 -12.07
C ASP A 455 -6.19 35.40 -12.10
N ILE A 456 -6.67 34.50 -11.24
CA ILE A 456 -8.08 34.16 -11.11
C ILE A 456 -8.84 35.17 -10.26
N GLY A 457 -8.15 36.01 -9.48
CA GLY A 457 -8.74 36.92 -8.51
C GLY A 457 -9.28 36.21 -7.26
N THR A 458 -9.11 36.85 -6.11
CA THR A 458 -9.35 36.28 -4.77
C THR A 458 -10.79 35.86 -4.47
N GLU A 459 -11.78 36.39 -5.21
CA GLU A 459 -13.21 36.13 -4.96
C GLU A 459 -13.77 34.94 -5.73
N ARG A 460 -12.99 34.32 -6.64
CA ARG A 460 -13.52 33.34 -7.61
C ARG A 460 -13.30 31.88 -7.24
N ILE A 461 -12.48 31.60 -6.23
CA ILE A 461 -12.20 30.24 -5.75
C ILE A 461 -12.79 30.05 -4.36
N THR A 462 -13.73 29.09 -4.28
CA THR A 462 -14.27 28.54 -3.04
C THR A 462 -14.26 27.01 -3.15
N SER A 463 -14.48 26.30 -2.05
CA SER A 463 -14.47 24.83 -2.00
C SER A 463 -15.41 24.15 -2.99
N ASP A 464 -16.50 24.83 -3.36
CA ASP A 464 -17.60 24.25 -4.15
C ASP A 464 -17.43 24.54 -5.65
N VAL A 465 -16.39 25.29 -6.03
CA VAL A 465 -16.07 25.61 -7.42
C VAL A 465 -15.32 24.46 -8.08
N SER A 466 -15.56 24.26 -9.37
CA SER A 466 -14.81 23.37 -10.24
C SER A 466 -14.16 24.15 -11.38
N ILE A 467 -12.96 23.72 -11.76
CA ILE A 467 -12.18 24.22 -12.90
C ILE A 467 -12.37 23.26 -14.07
N ASP A 468 -13.01 23.69 -15.16
CA ASP A 468 -13.32 22.89 -16.35
C ASP A 468 -12.57 23.44 -17.56
N PHE A 469 -11.89 22.57 -18.31
CA PHE A 469 -11.11 22.96 -19.49
C PHE A 469 -10.90 21.77 -20.42
N VAL A 470 -10.41 22.01 -21.63
CA VAL A 470 -9.90 20.98 -22.53
C VAL A 470 -8.38 21.05 -22.54
N VAL A 471 -7.71 19.91 -22.43
CA VAL A 471 -6.25 19.78 -22.50
C VAL A 471 -5.84 18.79 -23.57
N ARG A 472 -4.68 19.07 -24.18
CA ARG A 472 -3.92 18.16 -25.03
C ARG A 472 -2.44 18.33 -24.73
N ALA A 473 -1.66 17.26 -24.85
CA ALA A 473 -0.23 17.26 -24.61
C ALA A 473 0.54 16.57 -25.74
N SER A 474 1.81 16.93 -25.95
CA SER A 474 2.63 16.34 -27.02
C SER A 474 2.96 14.84 -26.80
N LYS A 475 2.90 14.38 -25.55
CA LYS A 475 3.14 13.00 -25.11
C LYS A 475 2.32 12.72 -23.84
N PRO A 476 2.14 11.44 -23.44
CA PRO A 476 1.57 11.13 -22.13
C PRO A 476 2.33 11.88 -21.02
N MET A 477 1.62 12.65 -20.22
CA MET A 477 2.18 13.42 -19.11
C MET A 477 1.16 13.64 -18.01
N ARG A 478 1.64 13.79 -16.77
CA ARG A 478 0.85 14.26 -15.64
C ARG A 478 1.15 15.74 -15.44
N ILE A 479 0.12 16.57 -15.38
CA ILE A 479 0.28 18.01 -15.19
C ILE A 479 -0.24 18.37 -13.80
N SER A 480 0.52 19.17 -13.05
CA SER A 480 0.10 19.67 -11.74
C SER A 480 -0.72 20.94 -11.94
N ALA A 481 -2.00 20.92 -11.58
CA ALA A 481 -2.76 22.14 -11.34
C ALA A 481 -2.43 22.62 -9.93
N GLN A 482 -2.12 23.91 -9.79
CA GLN A 482 -1.82 24.52 -8.49
C GLN A 482 -2.68 25.75 -8.24
N LEU A 483 -3.13 25.89 -7.00
CA LEU A 483 -3.77 27.08 -6.46
C LEU A 483 -2.80 27.72 -5.47
N ARG A 484 -2.61 29.05 -5.53
CA ARG A 484 -1.66 29.76 -4.66
C ARG A 484 -2.22 31.05 -4.07
N HIS A 485 -1.72 31.40 -2.89
CA HIS A 485 -1.85 32.74 -2.29
C HIS A 485 -0.66 33.62 -2.67
N GLY A 486 -0.88 34.68 -3.46
CA GLY A 486 0.15 35.65 -3.81
C GLY A 486 1.30 35.08 -4.64
N ALA A 487 2.17 35.99 -5.13
CA ALA A 487 3.33 35.63 -5.93
C ALA A 487 4.54 35.13 -5.09
N GLY A 488 4.32 34.57 -3.89
CA GLY A 488 5.38 34.28 -2.91
C GLY A 488 5.04 33.17 -1.90
N GLU A 489 5.10 31.93 -2.39
CA GLU A 489 5.47 30.64 -1.75
C GLU A 489 4.92 30.09 -0.43
N ASP A 490 4.20 30.78 0.46
CA ASP A 490 3.90 30.11 1.76
C ASP A 490 2.73 29.12 1.71
N SER A 491 1.76 29.31 0.81
CA SER A 491 0.52 28.51 0.79
C SER A 491 0.13 28.12 -0.64
N ARG A 492 0.21 26.82 -0.93
CA ARG A 492 -0.23 26.26 -2.22
C ARG A 492 -0.97 24.95 -2.06
N TRP A 493 -1.93 24.73 -2.94
CA TRP A 493 -2.64 23.46 -3.07
C TRP A 493 -2.41 22.86 -4.45
N ARG A 494 -2.44 21.54 -4.53
CA ARG A 494 -2.20 20.78 -5.76
C ARG A 494 -3.32 19.79 -6.00
N HIS A 495 -3.67 19.67 -7.28
CA HIS A 495 -4.33 18.50 -7.82
C HIS A 495 -3.73 18.23 -9.20
N SER A 496 -3.51 16.98 -9.55
CA SER A 496 -2.88 16.60 -10.81
C SER A 496 -3.87 15.95 -11.77
N PHE A 497 -3.60 16.01 -13.07
CA PHE A 497 -4.41 15.38 -14.09
C PHE A 497 -3.57 14.83 -15.23
N TYR A 498 -4.08 13.78 -15.89
CA TYR A 498 -3.41 13.15 -17.03
C TYR A 498 -3.78 13.81 -18.36
N ALA A 499 -2.79 14.02 -19.21
CA ALA A 499 -2.97 14.46 -20.60
C ALA A 499 -2.11 13.63 -21.57
N ASP A 500 -2.57 13.53 -22.81
CA ASP A 500 -1.84 12.93 -23.92
C ASP A 500 -2.21 13.62 -25.24
N GLN A 501 -1.86 13.02 -26.38
CA GLN A 501 -2.07 13.62 -27.70
C GLN A 501 -3.54 13.75 -28.12
N ARG A 502 -4.49 13.34 -27.28
CA ARG A 502 -5.93 13.47 -27.53
C ARG A 502 -6.50 14.64 -26.75
N ASP A 503 -7.51 15.28 -27.32
CA ASP A 503 -8.30 16.29 -26.59
C ASP A 503 -9.04 15.61 -25.44
N ARG A 504 -8.80 16.10 -24.22
CA ARG A 504 -9.39 15.59 -22.99
C ARG A 504 -10.07 16.73 -22.27
N ARG A 505 -11.35 16.57 -21.98
CA ARG A 505 -12.05 17.48 -21.06
C ARG A 505 -11.70 17.09 -19.64
N VAL A 506 -11.15 18.02 -18.88
CA VAL A 506 -10.76 17.85 -17.48
C VAL A 506 -11.64 18.74 -16.62
N ARG A 507 -12.07 18.21 -15.47
CA ARG A 507 -12.77 18.96 -14.45
C ARG A 507 -12.13 18.66 -13.10
N LEU A 508 -11.65 19.71 -12.43
CA LEU A 508 -11.00 19.62 -11.13
C LEU A 508 -11.89 20.31 -10.10
N SER A 509 -12.38 19.56 -9.11
CA SER A 509 -13.08 20.15 -7.96
C SER A 509 -12.07 20.83 -7.06
N VAL A 510 -12.33 22.06 -6.61
CA VAL A 510 -11.44 22.76 -5.65
C VAL A 510 -11.38 22.01 -4.32
N HIS A 511 -12.45 21.30 -3.94
CA HIS A 511 -12.46 20.41 -2.78
C HIS A 511 -11.31 19.38 -2.81
N ASP A 512 -10.97 18.88 -4.00
CA ASP A 512 -10.01 17.79 -4.17
C ASP A 512 -8.55 18.26 -4.18
N PHE A 513 -8.30 19.58 -4.05
CA PHE A 513 -6.96 20.12 -3.99
C PHE A 513 -6.36 19.94 -2.59
N THR A 514 -5.20 19.30 -2.53
CA THR A 514 -4.50 19.03 -1.26
C THR A 514 -3.40 20.07 -1.02
N PRO A 515 -3.18 20.51 0.23
CA PRO A 515 -2.10 21.45 0.54
C PRO A 515 -0.73 20.80 0.29
N VAL A 516 0.21 21.55 -0.29
CA VAL A 516 1.58 21.08 -0.53
C VAL A 516 2.53 21.78 0.43
N GLY A 517 3.17 21.03 1.32
CA GLY A 517 4.10 21.54 2.33
C GLY A 517 4.14 20.65 3.58
N PRO A 518 4.82 21.06 4.66
CA PRO A 518 4.89 20.27 5.89
C PRO A 518 3.49 19.96 6.46
N PRO A 519 3.28 18.82 7.13
CA PRO A 519 1.97 18.30 7.55
C PRO A 519 1.12 19.21 8.46
N ASN A 520 1.68 20.32 8.96
CA ASN A 520 0.95 21.35 9.70
C ASN A 520 0.25 22.41 8.82
N SER A 521 0.36 22.32 7.49
CA SER A 521 -0.40 23.14 6.53
C SER A 521 -1.87 22.70 6.38
N ALA A 522 -2.26 21.60 7.02
CA ALA A 522 -3.53 20.86 6.89
C ALA A 522 -4.84 21.62 7.25
N LYS A 523 -4.81 22.96 7.36
CA LYS A 523 -5.99 23.76 7.71
C LYS A 523 -6.10 25.12 7.00
N GLU A 524 -5.32 25.37 5.96
CA GLU A 524 -5.50 26.62 5.23
C GLU A 524 -6.68 26.51 4.26
N SER A 525 -7.60 27.46 4.37
CA SER A 525 -8.71 27.61 3.45
C SER A 525 -8.16 28.07 2.10
N VAL A 526 -8.70 27.51 1.01
CA VAL A 526 -8.50 28.04 -0.37
C VAL A 526 -9.08 29.45 -0.55
N SER A 527 -9.74 30.01 0.47
CA SER A 527 -10.21 31.40 0.48
C SER A 527 -9.04 32.36 0.27
N GLY A 528 -9.18 33.30 -0.65
CA GLY A 528 -8.15 34.29 -0.97
C GLY A 528 -7.11 33.82 -1.97
N VAL A 529 -7.21 32.59 -2.52
CA VAL A 529 -6.36 32.14 -3.64
C VAL A 529 -6.57 33.10 -4.82
N ASP A 530 -5.48 33.60 -5.39
CA ASP A 530 -5.49 34.56 -6.50
C ASP A 530 -4.89 34.00 -7.79
N SER A 531 -4.21 32.86 -7.73
CA SER A 531 -3.44 32.32 -8.86
C SER A 531 -3.77 30.86 -9.13
N LEU A 532 -4.01 30.56 -10.41
CA LEU A 532 -4.10 29.20 -10.97
C LEU A 532 -2.88 28.95 -11.86
N LEU A 533 -2.22 27.82 -11.65
CA LEU A 533 -1.07 27.41 -12.46
C LEU A 533 -1.28 26.00 -13.02
N PHE A 534 -0.76 25.77 -14.23
CA PHE A 534 -0.52 24.45 -14.77
C PHE A 534 0.98 24.25 -14.92
N VAL A 535 1.51 23.28 -14.18
CA VAL A 535 2.95 23.14 -13.92
C VAL A 535 3.46 21.79 -14.45
N ALA A 536 4.57 21.86 -15.18
CA ALA A 536 5.46 20.74 -15.46
C ALA A 536 6.70 20.87 -14.56
N ASP A 537 6.92 19.91 -13.66
CA ASP A 537 8.00 19.92 -12.67
C ASP A 537 8.71 18.55 -12.59
N THR A 538 9.79 18.45 -11.83
CA THR A 538 10.54 17.19 -11.74
C THR A 538 9.84 16.09 -10.95
N VAL A 539 8.65 16.32 -10.38
CA VAL A 539 7.87 15.27 -9.72
C VAL A 539 7.33 14.29 -10.76
N ASN A 540 6.87 14.80 -11.90
CA ASN A 540 6.31 13.98 -12.97
C ASN A 540 7.02 14.12 -14.31
N TYR A 541 8.19 14.76 -14.37
CA TYR A 541 8.94 14.96 -15.60
C TYR A 541 10.42 14.66 -15.40
N GLN A 542 11.03 14.06 -16.42
CA GLN A 542 12.48 13.87 -16.43
C GLN A 542 13.19 15.22 -16.61
N ARG A 543 14.36 15.35 -15.99
CA ARG A 543 15.25 16.51 -16.18
C ARG A 543 15.72 16.59 -17.63
N ASN A 544 15.98 17.80 -18.12
CA ASN A 544 16.36 18.07 -19.51
C ASN A 544 15.34 17.57 -20.54
N SER A 545 14.06 17.45 -20.14
CA SER A 545 12.99 17.04 -21.04
C SER A 545 12.19 18.23 -21.54
N SER A 546 11.69 18.11 -22.77
CA SER A 546 10.83 19.12 -23.40
C SER A 546 9.45 18.55 -23.69
N GLY A 547 8.48 19.45 -23.83
CA GLY A 547 7.11 19.10 -24.14
C GLY A 547 6.25 20.31 -24.50
N GLU A 548 4.98 20.02 -24.80
CA GLU A 548 3.97 21.01 -25.14
C GLU A 548 2.69 20.67 -24.39
N ILE A 549 2.05 21.67 -23.80
CA ILE A 549 0.75 21.59 -23.14
C ILE A 549 -0.18 22.60 -23.80
N GLN A 550 -1.31 22.14 -24.31
CA GLN A 550 -2.35 22.94 -24.93
C GLN A 550 -3.59 22.95 -24.06
N ILE A 551 -4.09 24.14 -23.73
CA ILE A 551 -5.30 24.33 -22.93
C ILE A 551 -6.27 25.26 -23.66
N SER A 552 -7.55 24.92 -23.66
CA SER A 552 -8.60 25.75 -24.23
C SER A 552 -9.89 25.69 -23.41
N GLY A 553 -10.72 26.71 -23.58
CA GLY A 553 -12.05 26.76 -22.98
C GLY A 553 -12.07 26.71 -21.45
N LEU A 554 -11.06 27.29 -20.78
CA LEU A 554 -11.00 27.29 -19.32
C LEU A 554 -12.13 28.12 -18.72
N ARG A 555 -12.88 27.50 -17.82
CA ARG A 555 -14.03 28.09 -17.14
C ARG A 555 -14.15 27.58 -15.71
N LEU A 556 -14.64 28.44 -14.84
CA LEU A 556 -15.00 28.12 -13.46
C LEU A 556 -16.52 27.94 -13.39
N GLY A 557 -16.97 27.01 -12.55
CA GLY A 557 -18.39 26.76 -12.37
C GLY A 557 -18.70 26.06 -11.07
N GLU A 558 -19.95 26.18 -10.64
CA GLU A 558 -20.50 25.44 -9.51
C GLU A 558 -21.06 24.09 -10.02
N GLN A 559 -20.97 23.07 -9.17
CA GLN A 559 -21.67 21.80 -9.40
C GLN A 559 -23.06 21.85 -8.78
#